data_AF-A0A1U7LRW8-F1
#
_entry.id   AF-A0A1U7LRW8-F1
#
_cell.length_a   1.000
_cell.length_b   1.000
_cell.length_c   1.000
_cell.angle_alpha   90.00
_cell.angle_beta   90.00
_cell.angle_gamma   90.00
#
_symmetry.space_group_name_H-M   'P 1'
#
loop_
_entity.id
_entity.type
_entity.pdbx_description
1 polymer ?
#
loop_
_entity_poly.entity_id
_entity_poly.type
_entity_poly.pdbx_seq_one_letter_code
_entity_poly.pdbx_strand_id
1 'polypeptide(L)'
;MSHFPDIDAFDAGDITVGHPRVGESPSVDDFLAREQAFLGSDAEMFHKPAHFDSSAVNQNFESSFPDTHEMNEVGGIISSSTAPYIPGQQSSPFATKDQPDQNETEEIEPEVIREWRERQALQILTRDESSEAKIKKEIEAAHQAIDDFYENYNAKKDRAIEQTRKEEADTTSQNESQGHGGSTWEQIIRLIDTSDKATRGINSTSRFRDVLLSLSKDPEALRRV
;
A
#
# COMPACT_ATOMS: atom_id res chain seq x y z
N MET A 1 4.70 -17.18 31.72
CA MET A 1 6.02 -17.01 31.09
C MET A 1 5.77 -16.75 29.61
N SER A 2 5.77 -15.48 29.23
CA SER A 2 5.49 -15.02 27.87
C SER A 2 6.63 -15.47 26.97
N HIS A 3 6.37 -16.43 26.07
CA HIS A 3 7.30 -16.79 25.01
C HIS A 3 7.07 -15.82 23.85
N PHE A 4 7.67 -14.64 23.97
CA PHE A 4 7.79 -13.72 22.84
C PHE A 4 8.86 -14.28 21.89
N PRO A 5 8.58 -14.36 20.58
CA PRO A 5 9.58 -14.76 19.59
C PRO A 5 10.73 -13.77 19.49
N ASP A 6 11.96 -14.28 19.34
CA ASP A 6 13.15 -13.46 19.17
C ASP A 6 13.10 -12.67 17.85
N ILE A 7 13.40 -11.37 17.95
CA ILE A 7 13.30 -10.39 16.86
C ILE A 7 14.27 -10.67 15.70
N ASP A 8 15.32 -11.46 15.92
CA ASP A 8 16.30 -11.84 14.90
C ASP A 8 15.72 -12.83 13.86
N ALA A 9 14.60 -13.49 14.16
CA ALA A 9 13.91 -14.38 13.20
C ALA A 9 13.16 -13.61 12.10
N PHE A 10 12.84 -12.32 12.31
CA PHE A 10 12.11 -11.52 11.33
C PHE A 10 12.99 -11.03 10.17
N ASP A 11 14.31 -10.92 10.37
CA ASP A 11 15.27 -10.44 9.36
C ASP A 11 15.73 -11.57 8.41
N ALA A 12 15.68 -12.82 8.86
CA ALA A 12 16.08 -13.99 8.07
C ALA A 12 15.05 -14.45 7.02
N GLY A 13 13.88 -13.80 6.95
CA GLY A 13 12.80 -14.16 6.03
C GLY A 13 12.12 -15.51 6.33
N ASP A 14 12.43 -16.14 7.46
CA ASP A 14 11.85 -17.41 7.88
C ASP A 14 10.63 -17.19 8.78
N ILE A 15 9.58 -16.62 8.19
CA ILE A 15 8.24 -16.66 8.77
C ILE A 15 7.56 -17.96 8.32
N THR A 16 7.79 -19.07 9.05
CA THR A 16 7.03 -20.32 8.86
C THR A 16 5.58 -20.25 9.36
N VAL A 17 5.05 -19.05 9.61
CA VAL A 17 3.62 -18.85 9.87
C VAL A 17 2.96 -18.68 8.51
N GLY A 18 2.22 -19.71 8.09
CA GLY A 18 1.64 -19.88 6.75
C GLY A 18 1.10 -18.59 6.13
N HIS A 19 1.97 -17.88 5.41
CA HIS A 19 1.56 -16.79 4.54
C HIS A 19 1.03 -17.39 3.25
N PRO A 20 -0.13 -16.95 2.74
CA PRO A 20 -0.57 -17.35 1.43
C PRO A 20 0.49 -16.88 0.43
N ARG A 21 0.95 -17.82 -0.38
CA ARG A 21 1.89 -17.57 -1.47
C ARG A 21 1.27 -16.50 -2.38
N VAL A 22 2.07 -15.54 -2.82
CA VAL A 22 1.65 -14.45 -3.70
C VAL A 22 0.80 -15.02 -4.86
N GLY A 23 -0.51 -14.76 -4.83
CA GLY A 23 -1.48 -15.22 -5.83
C GLY A 23 -2.78 -15.83 -5.30
N GLU A 24 -2.89 -16.15 -4.00
CA GLU A 24 -4.12 -16.72 -3.42
C GLU A 24 -4.88 -15.66 -2.62
N SER A 25 -6.13 -15.39 -3.00
CA SER A 25 -7.00 -14.46 -2.27
C SER A 25 -7.24 -15.00 -0.86
N PRO A 26 -6.94 -14.26 0.22
CA PRO A 26 -7.17 -14.75 1.58
C PRO A 26 -8.66 -15.07 1.74
N SER A 27 -8.99 -16.33 2.05
CA SER A 27 -10.36 -16.69 2.33
C SER A 27 -10.79 -16.05 3.64
N VAL A 28 -12.08 -15.78 3.78
CA VAL A 28 -12.64 -15.21 5.02
C VAL A 28 -12.33 -16.10 6.23
N ASP A 29 -12.24 -17.42 6.00
CA ASP A 29 -11.91 -18.41 7.03
C ASP A 29 -10.47 -18.27 7.56
N ASP A 30 -9.53 -17.88 6.71
CA ASP A 30 -8.12 -17.65 7.09
C ASP A 30 -7.96 -16.40 7.97
N PHE A 31 -8.69 -15.33 7.62
CA PHE A 31 -8.75 -14.13 8.45
C PHE A 31 -9.38 -14.42 9.83
N LEU A 32 -10.50 -15.16 9.86
CA LEU A 32 -11.18 -15.52 11.11
C LEU A 32 -10.32 -16.40 12.01
N ALA A 33 -9.61 -17.39 11.45
CA ALA A 33 -8.70 -18.24 12.20
C ALA A 33 -7.54 -17.44 12.81
N ARG A 34 -7.03 -16.45 12.07
CA ARG A 34 -5.95 -15.57 12.55
C ARG A 34 -6.43 -14.63 13.67
N GLU A 35 -7.59 -14.01 13.51
CA GLU A 35 -8.19 -13.16 14.54
C GLU A 35 -8.58 -13.98 15.78
N GLN A 36 -9.06 -15.21 15.60
CA GLN A 36 -9.37 -16.11 16.71
C GLN A 36 -8.12 -16.55 17.49
N ALA A 37 -7.00 -16.78 16.80
CA ALA A 37 -5.73 -17.10 17.45
C ALA A 37 -5.16 -15.90 18.23
N PHE A 38 -5.40 -14.67 17.73
CA PHE A 38 -4.89 -13.45 18.35
C PHE A 38 -5.76 -12.97 19.53
N LEU A 39 -7.09 -12.98 19.37
CA LEU A 39 -8.05 -12.49 20.37
C LEU A 39 -8.59 -13.58 21.31
N GLY A 40 -8.39 -14.87 21.00
CA GLY A 40 -8.82 -15.98 21.85
C GLY A 40 -10.35 -16.01 22.05
N SER A 41 -10.79 -16.02 23.32
CA SER A 41 -12.22 -16.08 23.67
C SER A 41 -13.02 -14.85 23.24
N ASP A 42 -12.37 -13.69 23.07
CA ASP A 42 -13.04 -12.46 22.63
C ASP A 42 -13.44 -12.50 21.15
N ALA A 43 -12.83 -13.39 20.36
CA ALA A 43 -13.17 -13.56 18.95
C ALA A 43 -14.62 -14.07 18.74
N GLU A 44 -15.23 -14.71 19.75
CA GLU A 44 -16.64 -15.14 19.70
C GLU A 44 -17.63 -13.97 19.59
N MET A 45 -17.22 -12.75 19.94
CA MET A 45 -18.07 -11.55 19.81
C MET A 45 -18.36 -11.18 18.35
N PHE A 46 -17.45 -11.52 17.42
CA PHE A 46 -17.60 -11.25 16.00
C PHE A 46 -18.41 -12.35 15.25
N HIS A 47 -18.61 -13.51 15.88
CA HIS A 47 -19.30 -14.67 15.30
C HIS A 47 -20.81 -14.67 15.51
N LYS A 48 -21.31 -13.85 16.43
CA LYS A 48 -22.75 -13.69 16.59
C LYS A 48 -23.23 -12.77 15.47
N PRO A 49 -24.11 -13.21 14.55
CA PRO A 49 -24.93 -12.28 13.78
C PRO A 49 -25.90 -11.66 14.79
N ALA A 50 -25.39 -10.72 15.59
CA ALA A 50 -26.21 -9.85 16.36
C ALA A 50 -27.12 -9.16 15.35
N HIS A 51 -28.41 -9.41 15.45
CA HIS A 51 -29.38 -8.40 15.06
C HIS A 51 -28.90 -7.15 15.79
N PHE A 52 -28.29 -6.22 15.04
CA PHE A 52 -27.73 -4.99 15.56
C PHE A 52 -28.89 -4.13 16.04
N ASP A 53 -29.36 -4.39 17.25
CA ASP A 53 -30.19 -3.45 17.97
C ASP A 53 -29.23 -2.49 18.67
N SER A 54 -28.92 -1.40 17.96
CA SER A 54 -28.14 -0.27 18.45
C SER A 54 -28.67 0.29 19.78
N SER A 55 -29.91 -0.01 20.15
CA SER A 55 -30.54 0.46 21.39
C SER A 55 -29.98 -0.27 22.63
N ALA A 56 -29.74 -1.58 22.54
CA ALA A 56 -29.29 -2.38 23.70
C ALA A 56 -27.80 -2.13 24.04
N VAL A 57 -26.97 -1.90 23.03
CA VAL A 57 -25.54 -1.58 23.23
C VAL A 57 -25.36 -0.16 23.78
N ASN A 58 -26.17 0.80 23.33
CA ASN A 58 -26.16 2.16 23.90
C ASN A 58 -26.60 2.16 25.36
N GLN A 59 -27.63 1.41 25.76
CA GLN A 59 -28.08 1.39 27.16
C GLN A 59 -27.07 0.76 28.13
N ASN A 60 -26.36 -0.30 27.69
CA ASN A 60 -25.31 -0.92 28.50
C ASN A 60 -24.05 -0.04 28.58
N PHE A 61 -23.78 0.74 27.54
CA PHE A 61 -22.72 1.73 27.52
C PHE A 61 -23.07 2.95 28.38
N GLU A 62 -24.27 3.53 28.23
CA GLU A 62 -24.78 4.67 29.00
C GLU A 62 -24.85 4.36 30.49
N SER A 63 -25.25 3.15 30.89
CA SER A 63 -25.26 2.74 32.31
C SER A 63 -23.87 2.47 32.91
N SER A 64 -22.83 2.36 32.07
CA SER A 64 -21.43 2.24 32.52
C SER A 64 -20.77 3.59 32.78
N PHE A 65 -21.44 4.69 32.43
CA PHE A 65 -21.04 6.06 32.77
C PHE A 65 -22.06 6.67 33.72
N PRO A 66 -21.66 7.58 34.62
CA PRO A 66 -22.60 8.34 35.44
C PRO A 66 -23.53 9.18 34.53
N ASP A 67 -24.85 9.06 34.71
CA ASP A 67 -25.86 9.81 33.95
C ASP A 67 -25.63 11.32 34.09
N THR A 68 -25.19 11.97 33.01
CA THR A 68 -24.91 13.42 32.97
C THR A 68 -26.17 14.28 32.88
N HIS A 69 -27.36 13.67 32.83
CA HIS A 69 -28.61 14.38 32.55
C HIS A 69 -29.19 15.14 33.77
N GLU A 70 -28.62 14.95 34.96
CA GLU A 70 -28.87 15.79 36.16
C GLU A 70 -27.80 16.90 36.35
N MET A 71 -26.89 17.06 35.39
CA MET A 71 -25.86 18.12 35.38
C MET A 71 -25.95 18.94 34.08
N ASN A 72 -27.16 19.30 33.65
CA ASN A 72 -27.30 20.35 32.66
C ASN A 72 -27.22 21.71 33.35
N GLU A 73 -25.99 22.17 33.57
CA GLU A 73 -25.57 23.55 33.41
C GLU A 73 -24.07 23.62 33.66
N VAL A 74 -23.27 23.44 32.60
CA VAL A 74 -21.95 24.05 32.29
C VAL A 74 -21.26 23.13 31.29
N GLY A 75 -21.21 23.57 30.03
CA GLY A 75 -20.54 22.84 28.94
C GLY A 75 -19.05 22.65 29.24
N GLY A 76 -18.64 21.40 29.46
CA GLY A 76 -17.25 20.99 29.65
C GLY A 76 -16.67 20.43 28.37
N ILE A 77 -15.79 21.20 27.73
CA ILE A 77 -14.81 20.70 26.78
C ILE A 77 -13.91 19.66 27.49
N ILE A 78 -13.81 18.47 26.90
CA ILE A 78 -12.81 17.45 27.21
C ILE A 78 -11.43 17.96 26.78
N SER A 79 -10.90 18.91 27.56
CA SER A 79 -9.51 19.35 27.45
C SER A 79 -8.78 18.86 28.70
N SER A 80 -8.03 17.77 28.50
CA SER A 80 -6.84 17.35 29.25
C SER A 80 -6.66 17.95 30.66
N SER A 81 -7.00 17.19 31.69
CA SER A 81 -6.29 17.28 32.97
C SER A 81 -5.63 15.94 33.25
N THR A 82 -4.32 15.97 33.49
CA THR A 82 -3.47 14.80 33.79
C THR A 82 -3.43 14.49 35.29
N ALA A 83 -4.38 15.02 36.07
CA ALA A 83 -4.42 14.79 37.50
C ALA A 83 -5.17 13.48 37.81
N PRO A 84 -4.63 12.62 38.70
CA PRO A 84 -5.32 11.41 39.10
C PRO A 84 -6.61 11.74 39.84
N TYR A 85 -7.70 11.08 39.45
CA TYR A 85 -8.99 11.20 40.10
C TYR A 85 -8.94 10.67 41.54
N ILE A 86 -9.20 11.53 42.53
CA ILE A 86 -9.32 11.18 43.95
C ILE A 86 -10.81 11.17 44.32
N PRO A 87 -11.42 10.03 44.67
CA PRO A 87 -12.83 9.97 45.03
C PRO A 87 -13.09 10.71 46.35
N GLY A 88 -13.97 11.72 46.34
CA GLY A 88 -14.48 12.39 47.56
C GLY A 88 -14.19 13.88 47.70
N GLN A 89 -13.44 14.51 46.78
CA GLN A 89 -13.28 15.97 46.74
C GLN A 89 -14.16 16.58 45.65
N GLN A 90 -15.12 17.41 46.07
CA GLN A 90 -15.91 18.24 45.14
C GLN A 90 -14.98 19.30 44.52
N SER A 91 -14.74 19.21 43.22
CA SER A 91 -14.06 20.26 42.47
C SER A 91 -14.99 21.48 42.33
N SER A 92 -14.75 22.52 43.13
CA SER A 92 -15.44 23.81 42.96
C SER A 92 -15.06 24.45 41.62
N PRO A 93 -16.03 24.91 40.81
CA PRO A 93 -15.75 25.48 39.48
C PRO A 93 -15.71 27.01 39.55
N PHE A 94 -14.83 27.61 40.35
CA PHE A 94 -14.39 29.00 40.13
C PHE A 94 -13.19 29.35 41.00
N ALA A 95 -11.99 29.25 40.44
CA ALA A 95 -10.84 30.00 40.90
C ALA A 95 -9.99 30.38 39.69
N THR A 96 -10.56 31.21 38.79
CA THR A 96 -9.71 32.16 38.06
C THR A 96 -9.11 33.08 39.11
N LYS A 97 -7.86 32.81 39.45
CA LYS A 97 -7.02 33.79 40.12
C LYS A 97 -5.77 33.97 39.27
N ASP A 98 -5.89 34.86 38.29
CA ASP A 98 -4.79 35.78 37.99
C ASP A 98 -4.49 36.58 39.27
N GLN A 99 -3.75 35.95 40.19
CA GLN A 99 -2.94 36.66 41.15
C GLN A 99 -1.50 36.29 40.83
N PRO A 100 -0.59 37.27 40.68
CA PRO A 100 0.82 36.98 40.84
C PRO A 100 0.97 36.56 42.30
N ASP A 101 1.02 35.25 42.56
CA ASP A 101 1.33 34.74 43.88
C ASP A 101 2.81 35.02 44.12
N GLN A 102 3.05 36.20 44.69
CA GLN A 102 4.32 36.64 45.24
C GLN A 102 4.58 35.81 46.51
N ASN A 103 4.92 34.53 46.31
CA ASN A 103 5.50 33.68 47.33
C ASN A 103 6.42 32.66 46.62
N GLU A 104 7.53 33.18 46.11
CA GLU A 104 8.77 32.41 45.92
C GLU A 104 9.29 32.00 47.31
N THR A 105 8.60 31.11 48.01
CA THR A 105 9.35 30.13 48.79
C THR A 105 9.86 29.16 47.77
N GLU A 106 11.16 29.25 47.46
CA GLU A 106 11.93 28.17 46.88
C GLU A 106 11.73 26.94 47.79
N GLU A 107 10.60 26.25 47.64
CA GLU A 107 10.41 24.93 48.20
C GLU A 107 11.43 24.07 47.47
N ILE A 108 12.56 23.84 48.14
CA ILE A 108 13.62 22.94 47.72
C ILE A 108 12.91 21.64 47.36
N GLU A 109 12.70 21.40 46.06
CA GLU A 109 12.04 20.19 45.60
C GLU A 109 12.79 19.02 46.24
N PRO A 110 12.10 18.11 46.92
CA PRO A 110 12.77 17.03 47.62
C PRO A 110 13.63 16.25 46.60
N GLU A 111 14.86 15.91 46.99
CA GLU A 111 15.89 15.39 46.06
C GLU A 111 15.40 14.19 45.23
N VAL A 112 14.50 13.38 45.79
CA VAL A 112 13.86 12.25 45.12
C VAL A 112 13.04 12.69 43.89
N ILE A 113 12.29 13.80 44.00
CA ILE A 113 11.49 14.33 42.88
C ILE A 113 12.41 14.93 41.83
N ARG A 114 13.51 15.59 42.24
CA ARG A 114 14.52 16.11 41.32
C ARG A 114 15.17 14.99 40.50
N GLU A 115 15.65 13.93 41.16
CA GLU A 115 16.23 12.76 40.49
C GLU A 115 15.22 12.05 39.57
N TRP A 116 13.95 11.97 39.99
CA TRP A 116 12.90 11.38 39.17
C TRP A 116 12.65 12.19 37.89
N ARG A 117 12.58 13.52 38.00
CA ARG A 117 12.46 14.41 36.82
C ARG A 117 13.65 14.32 35.90
N GLU A 118 14.87 14.32 36.45
CA GLU A 118 16.09 14.16 35.66
C GLU A 118 16.10 12.82 34.90
N ARG A 119 15.72 11.71 35.55
CA ARG A 119 15.60 10.39 34.88
C ARG A 119 14.53 10.36 33.81
N GLN A 120 13.37 10.97 34.05
CA GLN A 120 12.29 11.06 33.05
C GLN A 120 12.69 11.94 31.86
N ALA A 121 13.33 13.08 32.11
CA ALA A 121 13.83 13.96 31.06
C ALA A 121 14.85 13.22 30.16
N LEU A 122 15.77 12.46 30.75
CA LEU A 122 16.73 11.64 30.01
C LEU A 122 16.04 10.54 29.18
N GLN A 123 15.01 9.88 29.74
CA GLN A 123 14.25 8.86 29.01
C GLN A 123 13.46 9.45 27.84
N ILE A 124 12.85 10.63 28.03
CA ILE A 124 12.15 11.36 26.97
C ILE A 124 13.13 11.75 25.87
N LEU A 125 14.28 12.34 26.23
CA LEU A 125 15.33 12.72 25.28
C LEU A 125 15.81 11.53 24.45
N THR A 126 16.11 10.40 25.10
CA THR A 126 16.56 9.18 24.39
C THR A 126 15.49 8.67 23.42
N ARG A 127 14.22 8.71 23.83
CA ARG A 127 13.10 8.28 22.98
C ARG A 127 12.93 9.23 21.81
N ASP A 128 12.99 10.53 22.06
CA ASP A 128 12.81 11.57 21.05
C ASP A 128 13.94 11.50 20.02
N GLU A 129 15.21 11.35 20.43
CA GLU A 129 16.35 11.10 19.54
C GLU A 129 16.15 9.85 18.66
N SER A 130 15.67 8.75 19.26
CA SER A 130 15.37 7.52 18.50
C SER A 130 14.23 7.72 17.49
N SER A 131 13.25 8.56 17.82
CA SER A 131 12.12 8.86 16.93
C SER A 131 12.54 9.77 15.78
N GLU A 132 13.36 10.79 16.05
CA GLU A 132 13.91 11.69 15.05
C GLU A 132 14.81 10.95 14.07
N ALA A 133 15.65 10.02 14.57
CA ALA A 133 16.48 9.17 13.73
C ALA A 133 15.65 8.28 12.79
N LYS A 134 14.54 7.69 13.28
CA LYS A 134 13.63 6.89 12.45
C LYS A 134 12.92 7.75 11.40
N ILE A 135 12.41 8.92 11.79
CA ILE A 135 11.75 9.85 10.87
C ILE A 135 12.73 10.28 9.78
N LYS A 136 13.96 10.65 10.15
CA LYS A 136 14.99 11.03 9.18
C LYS A 136 15.31 9.90 8.20
N LYS A 137 15.46 8.67 8.70
CA LYS A 137 15.69 7.49 7.86
C LYS A 137 14.53 7.24 6.90
N GLU A 138 13.30 7.40 7.36
CA GLU A 138 12.11 7.23 6.52
C GLU A 138 12.02 8.31 5.43
N ILE A 139 12.32 9.57 5.77
CA ILE A 139 12.38 10.66 4.78
C ILE A 139 13.47 10.40 3.75
N GLU A 140 14.66 9.98 4.19
CA GLU A 140 15.77 9.66 3.29
C GLU A 140 15.44 8.47 2.38
N ALA A 141 14.84 7.41 2.93
CA ALA A 141 14.36 6.27 2.15
C ALA A 141 13.28 6.67 1.14
N ALA A 142 12.35 7.54 1.53
CA ALA A 142 11.33 8.07 0.63
C ALA A 142 11.94 8.91 -0.51
N HIS A 143 12.95 9.74 -0.22
CA HIS A 143 13.68 10.49 -1.25
C HIS A 143 14.41 9.56 -2.21
N GLN A 144 15.14 8.56 -1.69
CA GLN A 144 15.82 7.56 -2.52
C GLN A 144 14.83 6.78 -3.39
N ALA A 145 13.67 6.39 -2.85
CA ALA A 145 12.63 5.70 -3.63
C ALA A 145 12.08 6.56 -4.77
N ILE A 146 12.00 7.88 -4.59
CA ILE A 146 11.59 8.83 -5.65
C ILE A 146 12.67 8.88 -6.75
N ASP A 147 13.94 9.03 -6.36
CA ASP A 147 15.05 9.08 -7.30
C ASP A 147 15.14 7.76 -8.11
N ASP A 148 15.11 6.62 -7.42
CA ASP A 148 15.09 5.28 -8.01
C ASP A 148 13.92 5.09 -8.99
N PHE A 149 12.74 5.61 -8.66
CA PHE A 149 11.58 5.53 -9.55
C PHE A 149 11.83 6.28 -10.86
N TYR A 150 12.36 7.50 -10.79
CA TYR A 150 12.63 8.30 -11.99
C TYR A 150 13.78 7.73 -12.81
N GLU A 151 14.84 7.24 -12.18
CA GLU A 151 15.93 6.56 -12.87
C GLU A 151 15.44 5.32 -13.61
N ASN A 152 14.69 4.44 -12.92
CA ASN A 152 14.15 3.23 -13.52
C ASN A 152 13.11 3.53 -14.60
N TYR A 153 12.26 4.54 -14.40
CA TYR A 153 11.28 4.98 -15.40
C TYR A 153 11.96 5.52 -16.65
N ASN A 154 12.94 6.41 -16.50
CA ASN A 154 13.68 6.98 -17.61
C ASN A 154 14.47 5.90 -18.34
N ALA A 155 15.17 5.02 -17.63
CA ALA A 155 15.87 3.89 -18.24
C ALA A 155 14.92 2.97 -19.01
N LYS A 156 13.72 2.70 -18.48
CA LYS A 156 12.70 1.90 -19.19
C LYS A 156 12.17 2.63 -20.43
N LYS A 157 11.90 3.93 -20.33
CA LYS A 157 11.45 4.77 -21.44
C LYS A 157 12.50 4.80 -22.55
N ASP A 158 13.76 5.04 -22.20
CA ASP A 158 14.86 5.12 -23.15
C ASP A 158 15.11 3.77 -23.82
N ARG A 159 15.06 2.67 -23.06
CA ARG A 159 15.11 1.31 -23.63
C ARG A 159 13.96 1.04 -24.60
N ALA A 160 12.74 1.47 -24.28
CA ALA A 160 11.59 1.29 -25.17
C ALA A 160 11.76 2.11 -26.46
N ILE A 161 12.23 3.36 -26.35
CA ILE A 161 12.52 4.20 -27.52
C ILE A 161 13.63 3.58 -28.37
N GLU A 162 14.70 3.11 -27.75
CA GLU A 162 15.81 2.47 -28.46
C GLU A 162 15.37 1.15 -29.12
N GLN A 163 14.51 0.38 -28.46
CA GLN A 163 13.90 -0.80 -29.04
C GLN A 163 13.03 -0.45 -30.25
N THR A 164 12.11 0.52 -30.15
CA THR A 164 11.30 0.96 -31.31
C THR A 164 12.18 1.46 -32.44
N ARG A 165 13.21 2.25 -32.13
CA ARG A 165 14.16 2.76 -33.13
C ARG A 165 14.94 1.63 -33.80
N LYS A 166 15.34 0.61 -33.04
CA LYS A 166 16.02 -0.56 -33.58
C LYS A 166 15.08 -1.39 -34.45
N GLU A 167 13.85 -1.61 -34.02
CA GLU A 167 12.82 -2.31 -34.80
C GLU A 167 12.48 -1.55 -36.09
N GLU A 168 12.43 -0.21 -36.05
CA GLU A 168 12.27 0.63 -37.24
C GLU A 168 13.47 0.51 -38.20
N ALA A 169 14.70 0.50 -37.67
CA ALA A 169 15.90 0.31 -38.47
C ALA A 169 15.97 -1.10 -39.07
N ASP A 170 15.61 -2.12 -38.30
CA ASP A 170 15.58 -3.52 -38.74
C ASP A 170 14.47 -3.73 -39.78
N THR A 171 13.27 -3.17 -39.58
CA THR A 171 12.18 -3.22 -40.58
C THR A 171 12.53 -2.44 -41.83
N THR A 172 13.17 -1.28 -41.72
CA THR A 172 13.67 -0.52 -42.88
C THR A 172 14.71 -1.32 -43.64
N SER A 173 15.68 -1.92 -42.94
CA SER A 173 16.72 -2.78 -43.55
C SER A 173 16.12 -4.04 -44.18
N GLN A 174 15.12 -4.64 -43.53
CA GLN A 174 14.40 -5.80 -44.06
C GLN A 174 13.61 -5.42 -45.31
N ASN A 175 12.93 -4.27 -45.30
CA ASN A 175 12.23 -3.72 -46.45
C ASN A 175 13.20 -3.37 -47.59
N GLU A 176 14.34 -2.76 -47.30
CA GLU A 176 15.39 -2.47 -48.29
C GLU A 176 15.98 -3.76 -48.87
N SER A 177 16.38 -4.72 -48.04
CA SER A 177 16.89 -6.02 -48.53
C SER A 177 15.84 -6.82 -49.32
N GLN A 178 14.56 -6.74 -48.94
CA GLN A 178 13.46 -7.39 -49.65
C GLN A 178 13.05 -6.65 -50.93
N GLY A 179 13.32 -5.34 -51.03
CA GLY A 179 12.99 -4.51 -52.19
C GLY A 179 13.80 -4.78 -53.46
N HIS A 180 14.86 -5.60 -53.38
CA HIS A 180 15.85 -5.71 -54.45
C HIS A 180 15.98 -7.09 -55.12
N GLY A 181 15.07 -8.06 -54.87
CA GLY A 181 15.33 -9.46 -55.26
C GLY A 181 14.16 -10.38 -55.61
N GLY A 182 13.14 -9.90 -56.34
CA GLY A 182 12.05 -10.76 -56.83
C GLY A 182 11.10 -10.05 -57.79
N SER A 183 10.29 -10.83 -58.49
CA SER A 183 9.21 -10.29 -59.33
C SER A 183 8.13 -9.62 -58.47
N THR A 184 7.46 -8.60 -59.01
CA THR A 184 6.34 -7.89 -58.38
C THR A 184 5.29 -8.85 -57.79
N TRP A 185 5.05 -10.01 -58.41
CA TRP A 185 4.11 -11.02 -57.90
C TRP A 185 4.62 -11.77 -56.67
N GLU A 186 5.92 -12.04 -56.57
CA GLU A 186 6.52 -12.64 -55.36
C GLU A 186 6.51 -11.64 -54.20
N GLN A 187 6.67 -10.35 -54.48
CA GLN A 187 6.57 -9.29 -53.48
C GLN A 187 5.14 -9.18 -52.93
N ILE A 188 4.12 -9.24 -53.80
CA ILE A 188 2.70 -9.23 -53.40
C ILE A 188 2.36 -10.43 -52.52
N ILE A 189 2.86 -11.63 -52.83
CA ILE A 189 2.63 -12.84 -52.03
C ILE A 189 3.28 -12.76 -50.64
N ARG A 190 4.41 -12.07 -50.50
CA ARG A 190 5.07 -11.86 -49.19
C ARG A 190 4.34 -10.83 -48.32
N LEU A 191 3.76 -9.78 -48.92
CA LEU A 191 2.99 -8.76 -48.19
C LEU A 191 1.63 -9.29 -47.71
N ILE A 192 1.03 -10.20 -48.46
CA ILE A 192 -0.26 -10.80 -48.12
C ILE A 192 0.02 -11.98 -47.19
N ASP A 193 -0.54 -11.95 -45.98
CA ASP A 193 -0.58 -13.15 -45.12
C ASP A 193 -1.29 -14.26 -45.91
N THR A 194 -0.53 -15.24 -46.40
CA THR A 194 -1.07 -16.39 -47.15
C THR A 194 -1.45 -17.53 -46.22
N SER A 195 -1.31 -17.37 -44.90
CA SER A 195 -1.71 -18.40 -43.97
C SER A 195 -3.21 -18.64 -44.07
N ASP A 196 -3.58 -19.91 -44.06
CA ASP A 196 -4.98 -20.39 -44.12
C ASP A 196 -5.75 -20.09 -42.83
N LYS A 197 -5.33 -19.05 -42.10
CA LYS A 197 -6.01 -18.55 -40.93
C LYS A 197 -7.34 -18.01 -41.41
N ALA A 198 -8.38 -18.81 -41.20
CA ALA A 198 -9.76 -18.52 -41.54
C ALA A 198 -10.15 -17.15 -40.99
N THR A 199 -9.99 -16.10 -41.79
CA THR A 199 -10.62 -14.81 -41.57
C THR A 199 -12.10 -15.10 -41.62
N ARG A 200 -12.74 -15.08 -40.45
CA ARG A 200 -14.15 -15.41 -40.22
C ARG A 200 -15.04 -14.30 -40.81
N GLY A 201 -14.88 -14.02 -42.10
CA GLY A 201 -15.51 -12.98 -42.88
C GLY A 201 -16.20 -13.56 -44.12
N ILE A 202 -17.26 -12.88 -44.56
CA ILE A 202 -18.29 -13.32 -45.51
C ILE A 202 -17.75 -13.55 -46.95
N ASN A 203 -16.54 -13.11 -47.23
CA ASN A 203 -15.90 -13.12 -48.54
C ASN A 203 -14.65 -14.02 -48.52
N SER A 204 -14.76 -15.20 -49.14
CA SER A 204 -13.67 -16.17 -49.24
C SER A 204 -12.54 -15.66 -50.15
N THR A 205 -11.37 -15.36 -49.58
CA THR A 205 -10.15 -14.96 -50.32
C THR A 205 -9.37 -16.14 -50.91
N SER A 206 -9.80 -17.39 -50.75
CA SER A 206 -9.10 -18.58 -51.28
C SER A 206 -8.90 -18.54 -52.79
N ARG A 207 -9.92 -18.16 -53.58
CA ARG A 207 -9.79 -18.08 -55.05
C ARG A 207 -8.76 -17.04 -55.48
N PHE A 208 -8.66 -15.93 -54.74
CA PHE A 208 -7.66 -14.90 -55.00
C PHE A 208 -6.25 -15.37 -54.62
N ARG A 209 -6.09 -16.11 -53.51
CA ARG A 209 -4.83 -16.77 -53.17
C ARG A 209 -4.39 -17.76 -54.24
N ASP A 210 -5.29 -18.59 -54.74
CA ASP A 210 -4.99 -19.57 -55.80
C ASP A 210 -4.47 -18.88 -57.06
N VAL A 211 -5.11 -17.77 -57.46
CA VAL A 211 -4.67 -16.95 -58.60
C VAL A 211 -3.28 -16.35 -58.35
N LEU A 212 -3.02 -15.79 -57.17
CA LEU A 212 -1.70 -15.23 -56.83
C LEU A 212 -0.59 -16.28 -56.86
N LEU A 213 -0.83 -17.46 -56.28
CA LEU A 213 0.12 -18.58 -56.28
C LEU A 213 0.35 -19.18 -57.68
N SER A 214 -0.65 -19.10 -58.57
CA SER A 214 -0.51 -19.49 -59.97
C SER A 214 0.36 -18.49 -60.73
N LEU A 215 0.15 -17.18 -60.53
CA LEU A 215 0.93 -16.14 -61.21
C LEU A 215 2.40 -16.12 -60.78
N SER A 216 2.72 -16.47 -59.53
CA SER A 216 4.13 -16.56 -59.12
C SER A 216 4.88 -17.77 -59.69
N LYS A 217 4.18 -18.82 -60.10
CA LYS A 217 4.79 -20.02 -60.70
C LYS A 217 4.90 -19.94 -62.22
N ASP A 218 4.23 -18.99 -62.87
CA ASP A 218 4.15 -18.89 -64.32
C ASP A 218 5.28 -18.00 -64.90
N PRO A 219 6.28 -18.57 -65.63
CA PRO A 219 7.44 -17.85 -66.14
C PRO A 219 7.12 -16.82 -67.24
N GLU A 220 5.98 -16.93 -67.94
CA GLU A 220 5.57 -15.97 -68.98
C GLU A 220 4.98 -14.69 -68.39
N ALA A 221 4.23 -14.80 -67.29
CA ALA A 221 3.70 -13.66 -66.55
C ALA A 221 4.81 -12.84 -65.86
N LEU A 222 5.93 -13.50 -65.54
CA LEU A 222 7.13 -12.93 -64.94
C LEU A 222 7.97 -12.07 -65.90
N ARG A 223 7.78 -12.19 -67.22
CA ARG A 223 8.64 -11.58 -68.24
C ARG A 223 8.03 -10.35 -68.93
N ARG A 224 6.76 -10.02 -68.65
CA ARG A 224 5.95 -9.04 -69.40
C ARG A 224 5.69 -7.69 -68.69
N VAL A 225 6.38 -7.43 -67.59
CA VAL A 225 6.41 -6.12 -66.90
C VAL A 225 7.86 -5.70 -66.78
#